data_AF-A0A8J6AZA1-F1
#
_entry.id   AF-A0A8J6AZA1-F1
#
_cell.length_a   1.000
_cell.length_b   1.000
_cell.length_c   1.000
_cell.angle_alpha   90.00
_cell.angle_beta   90.00
_cell.angle_gamma   90.00
#
_symmetry.space_group_name_H-M   'P 1'
#
loop_
_entity.id
_entity.type
_entity.pdbx_description
1 polymer ?
#
loop_
_entity_poly.entity_id
_entity_poly.type
_entity_poly.pdbx_seq_one_letter_code
_entity_poly.pdbx_strand_id
1 'polypeptide(L)' 'MAGLLDITLLLVKSASDLIGEDVCRRMMCSISQQAAEKIDRFRAHAGSIFLKLLHQDDPPIPNIPHHTELERIFE' A
#
# COMPACT_ATOMS: atom_id res chain seq x y z
N MET A 1 1.28 11.95 1.03
CA MET A 1 1.52 10.51 0.77
C MET A 1 2.17 9.83 1.96
N ALA A 2 3.29 10.32 2.50
CA ALA A 2 3.90 9.76 3.74
C ALA A 2 2.90 9.51 4.90
N GLY A 3 2.02 10.47 5.21
CA GLY A 3 1.02 10.27 6.27
C GLY A 3 0.03 9.12 6.05
N LEU A 4 -0.25 8.74 4.79
CA LEU A 4 -1.08 7.56 4.51
C LEU A 4 -0.34 6.28 4.90
N LEU A 5 0.94 6.17 4.54
CA LEU A 5 1.80 5.06 4.97
C LEU A 5 1.84 4.97 6.51
N ASP A 6 2.13 6.09 7.18
CA ASP A 6 2.28 6.12 8.63
C ASP A 6 0.99 5.69 9.37
N ILE A 7 -0.17 6.20 8.93
CA ILE A 7 -1.46 5.85 9.51
C ILE A 7 -1.80 4.38 9.22
N THR A 8 -1.55 3.89 8.01
CA THR A 8 -1.81 2.49 7.67
C THR A 8 -0.95 1.55 8.51
N LEU A 9 0.35 1.83 8.67
CA LEU A 9 1.24 1.03 9.51
C LEU A 9 0.82 1.06 10.99
N LEU A 10 0.35 2.20 11.48
CA LEU A 10 -0.18 2.32 12.83
C LEU A 10 -1.47 1.51 13.02
N LEU A 11 -2.39 1.59 12.05
CA LEU A 11 -3.66 0.85 12.07
C LEU A 11 -3.42 -0.66 12.02
N VAL A 12 -2.50 -1.14 11.18
CA VAL A 12 -2.15 -2.56 11.15
C VAL A 12 -1.68 -3.08 12.51
N LYS A 13 -0.96 -2.26 13.28
CA LYS A 13 -0.49 -2.63 14.62
C LYS A 13 -1.53 -2.53 15.73
N SER A 14 -2.53 -1.66 15.59
CA SER A 14 -3.44 -1.29 16.68
C SER A 14 -4.91 -1.66 16.47
N ALA A 15 -5.38 -1.67 15.23
CA ALA A 15 -6.78 -1.91 14.85
C ALA A 15 -6.86 -2.35 13.37
N SER A 16 -6.27 -3.51 13.05
CA SER A 16 -6.17 -4.03 11.67
C SER A 16 -7.55 -4.32 11.04
N ASP A 17 -8.54 -4.59 11.87
CA ASP A 17 -9.95 -4.79 11.51
C ASP A 17 -10.59 -3.56 10.84
N LEU A 18 -10.06 -2.36 11.08
CA LEU A 18 -10.49 -1.14 10.39
C LEU A 18 -10.04 -1.08 8.92
N ILE A 19 -9.05 -1.89 8.53
CA ILE A 19 -8.56 -1.99 7.15
C ILE A 19 -9.36 -3.10 6.45
N GLY A 20 -10.64 -2.81 6.20
CA GLY A 20 -11.50 -3.70 5.41
C GLY A 20 -11.08 -3.81 3.94
N GLU A 21 -11.62 -4.79 3.23
CA GLU A 21 -11.30 -5.05 1.81
C GLU A 21 -11.49 -3.82 0.90
N ASP A 22 -12.60 -3.07 1.05
CA ASP A 22 -12.84 -1.88 0.23
C ASP A 22 -11.80 -0.78 0.49
N VAL A 23 -11.45 -0.58 1.76
CA VAL A 23 -10.46 0.43 2.18
C VAL A 23 -9.09 0.06 1.61
N CYS A 24 -8.66 -1.19 1.81
CA CYS A 24 -7.36 -1.65 1.32
C CYS A 24 -7.29 -1.59 -0.21
N ARG A 25 -8.32 -2.08 -0.91
CA ARG A 25 -8.40 -2.03 -2.37
C ARG A 25 -8.31 -0.59 -2.90
N ARG A 26 -9.11 0.33 -2.36
CA ARG A 26 -9.10 1.74 -2.80
C ARG A 26 -7.75 2.39 -2.53
N MET A 27 -7.16 2.13 -1.37
CA MET A 27 -5.83 2.62 -1.00
C MET A 27 -4.77 2.13 -1.99
N MET A 28 -4.67 0.81 -2.19
CA MET A 28 -3.67 0.20 -3.07
C MET A 28 -3.82 0.68 -4.51
N CYS A 29 -5.04 0.65 -5.08
CA CYS A 29 -5.29 1.15 -6.44
C CYS A 29 -4.94 2.63 -6.60
N SER A 30 -5.27 3.48 -5.62
CA SER A 30 -4.97 4.92 -5.69
C SER A 30 -3.47 5.21 -5.65
N ILE A 31 -2.70 4.41 -4.91
CA ILE A 31 -1.24 4.53 -4.85
C ILE A 31 -0.63 4.02 -6.17
N SER A 32 -1.09 2.88 -6.68
CA SER A 32 -0.65 2.35 -8.00
C SER A 32 -0.90 3.35 -9.12
N GLN A 33 -2.07 4.02 -9.12
CA GLN A 33 -2.37 5.05 -10.10
C GLN A 33 -1.38 6.22 -10.02
N GLN A 34 -1.11 6.75 -8.83
CA GLN A 34 -0.12 7.82 -8.64
C GLN A 34 1.29 7.37 -9.04
N ALA A 35 1.63 6.10 -8.84
CA ALA A 35 2.89 5.50 -9.29
C ALA A 35 2.98 5.32 -10.82
N ALA A 36 1.88 5.53 -11.56
CA ALA A 36 1.84 5.48 -13.02
C ALA A 36 1.69 6.88 -13.67
N GLU A 37 1.53 7.95 -12.89
CA GLU A 37 1.36 9.30 -13.43
C GLU A 37 2.66 9.87 -14.02
N LYS A 38 2.53 10.85 -14.93
CA LYS A 38 3.67 11.48 -15.65
C LYS A 38 4.54 12.40 -14.79
N ILE A 39 4.19 12.63 -13.53
CA ILE A 39 4.94 13.55 -12.66
C ILE A 39 5.98 12.77 -11.87
N ASP A 40 7.24 12.79 -12.32
CA ASP A 40 8.33 11.96 -11.81
C ASP A 40 8.47 11.96 -10.28
N ARG A 41 8.34 13.13 -9.63
CA ARG A 41 8.46 13.25 -8.16
C ARG A 41 7.35 12.49 -7.43
N PHE A 42 6.12 12.55 -7.92
CA PHE A 42 5.01 11.82 -7.30
C PHE A 42 5.05 10.35 -7.68
N ARG A 43 5.47 10.03 -8.91
CA ARG A 43 5.64 8.66 -9.41
C ARG A 43 6.58 7.84 -8.52
N ALA A 44 7.81 8.33 -8.32
CA ALA A 44 8.81 7.63 -7.52
C ALA A 44 8.38 7.49 -6.05
N HIS A 45 7.78 8.54 -5.49
CA HIS A 45 7.34 8.51 -4.09
C HIS A 45 6.15 7.57 -3.87
N ALA A 46 5.17 7.56 -4.77
CA ALA A 46 4.03 6.64 -4.73
C ALA A 46 4.48 5.18 -4.90
N GLY A 47 5.37 4.91 -5.86
CA GLY A 47 5.94 3.57 -6.05
C GLY A 47 6.69 3.08 -4.81
N SER A 48 7.48 3.94 -4.17
CA SER A 48 8.15 3.58 -2.91
C SER A 48 7.17 3.24 -1.78
N ILE A 49 6.06 3.98 -1.65
CA ILE A 49 5.04 3.70 -0.66
C ILE A 49 4.30 2.40 -0.98
N PHE A 50 3.97 2.17 -2.26
CA PHE A 50 3.33 0.94 -2.71
C PHE A 50 4.14 -0.29 -2.29
N LEU A 51 5.45 -0.30 -2.56
CA LEU A 51 6.34 -1.40 -2.20
C LEU A 51 6.48 -1.58 -0.69
N LYS A 52 6.56 -0.47 0.07
CA LYS A 52 6.61 -0.54 1.54
C LYS A 52 5.36 -1.16 2.14
N LEU A 53 4.19 -0.86 1.59
CA LEU A 53 2.93 -1.47 2.04
C LEU A 53 2.82 -2.93 1.61
N LEU A 54 3.24 -3.26 0.39
CA LEU A 54 3.19 -4.61 -0.15
C LEU A 54 4.07 -5.59 0.65
N HIS A 55 5.27 -5.15 1.03
CA HIS A 55 6.26 -6.00 1.74
C HIS A 55 6.28 -5.78 3.26
N GLN A 56 5.29 -5.08 3.80
CA GLN A 56 5.14 -4.98 5.25
C GLN A 56 4.71 -6.36 5.78
N ASP A 57 5.50 -6.92 6.71
CA ASP A 57 5.36 -8.30 7.21
C ASP A 57 5.16 -8.40 8.74
N ASP A 58 5.42 -7.33 9.50
CA ASP A 58 5.26 -7.32 10.97
C ASP A 58 4.45 -6.11 11.50
N PRO A 59 3.11 -6.23 11.64
CA PRO A 59 2.23 -7.24 11.02
C PRO A 59 1.98 -6.95 9.53
N PRO A 60 1.50 -7.91 8.74
CA PRO A 60 1.16 -7.69 7.33
C PRO A 60 -0.09 -6.83 7.15
N ILE A 61 -0.16 -6.06 6.06
CA ILE A 61 -1.37 -5.31 5.72
C ILE A 61 -2.47 -6.30 5.30
N PRO A 62 -3.65 -6.29 5.94
CA PRO A 62 -4.73 -7.20 5.58
C PRO A 62 -5.37 -6.80 4.25
N ASN A 63 -5.98 -7.78 3.56
CA ASN A 63 -6.85 -7.56 2.40
C ASN A 63 -6.16 -6.88 1.19
N ILE A 64 -4.84 -7.02 1.03
CA ILE A 64 -4.15 -6.54 -0.19
C ILE A 64 -4.76 -7.27 -1.41
N PRO A 65 -5.23 -6.54 -2.43
CA PRO A 65 -5.77 -7.16 -3.63
C PRO A 65 -4.65 -7.84 -4.43
N HIS A 66 -4.84 -9.10 -4.83
CA HIS A 66 -3.87 -9.87 -5.60
C HIS A 66 -2.47 -9.93 -4.96
N HIS A 67 -2.41 -10.05 -3.63
CA HIS A 67 -1.16 -9.93 -2.86
C HIS A 67 -0.06 -10.87 -3.38
N THR A 68 -0.35 -12.16 -3.55
CA THR A 68 0.61 -13.15 -4.05
C THR A 68 1.15 -12.81 -5.44
N GLU A 69 0.29 -12.36 -6.35
CA GLU A 69 0.71 -11.97 -7.70
C GLU A 69 1.55 -10.69 -7.68
N LEU A 70 1.19 -9.72 -6.84
CA LEU A 70 1.93 -8.48 -6.69
C LEU A 70 3.33 -8.73 -6.12
N GLU A 71 3.47 -9.57 -5.08
CA GLU A 71 4.79 -9.93 -4.53
C GLU A 71 5.70 -10.55 -5.59
N ARG A 72 5.16 -11.43 -6.45
CA ARG A 72 5.95 -12.02 -7.56
C ARG A 72 6.40 -11.01 -8.61
N ILE A 73 5.62 -9.95 -8.84
CA ILE A 73 5.97 -8.91 -9.81
C ILE A 73 7.06 -8.00 -9.25
N PHE A 74 7.08 -7.78 -7.94
CA PHE A 74 7.87 -6.75 -7.29
C PHE A 74 8.92 -7.29 -6.30
N GLU A 75 9.33 -8.56 -6.45
CA GLU A 75 10.40 -9.22 -5.66
C GLU A 75 11.63 -8.32 -5.39
#